data_AF-A0A454Y2B5-F1
#
_entry.id   AF-A0A454Y2B5-F1
#
_cell.length_a   1.000
_cell.length_b   1.000
_cell.length_c   1.000
_cell.angle_alpha   90.00
_cell.angle_beta   90.00
_cell.angle_gamma   90.00
#
_symmetry.space_group_name_H-M   'P 1'
#
loop_
_entity.id
_entity.type
_entity.pdbx_description
1 polymer ?
#
loop_
_entity_poly.entity_id
_entity_poly.type
_entity_poly.pdbx_seq_one_letter_code
_entity_poly.pdbx_strand_id
1 'polypeptide(L)'
;MGMRRSPMIILVLSLVSAAALEEKIEAVATKCCPKAAFQCCYDAIDFNQRLSCVDILERKRQETIECIQSELHGENDTMTAGIQHIGCCEAFKDDRTDPRSLCYETCKRMLKAPALKSSVKLFKIEQCRITNPLIHCFESCRVEQNLKISKGENTTEYVETERCAAFKKREDSEEEEEEEEEEASTPFLDHFKSFNLTEALVTFSDLVDLMLTFGIREVFRD
;
A
#
# COMPACT_ATOMS: atom_id res chain seq x y z
N MET A 1 39.05 -36.54 21.56
CA MET A 1 39.69 -35.84 20.41
C MET A 1 38.62 -34.98 19.75
N GLY A 2 38.65 -33.66 19.97
CA GLY A 2 37.66 -32.73 19.41
C GLY A 2 38.18 -32.12 18.10
N MET A 3 37.51 -32.40 16.99
CA MET A 3 37.78 -31.78 15.69
C MET A 3 37.42 -30.28 15.76
N ARG A 4 38.44 -29.41 15.77
CA ARG A 4 38.28 -27.98 15.51
C ARG A 4 37.98 -27.80 14.01
N ARG A 5 36.71 -27.54 13.66
CA ARG A 5 36.31 -27.18 12.29
C ARG A 5 36.73 -25.73 12.01
N SER A 6 37.64 -25.55 11.05
CA SER A 6 38.15 -24.25 10.59
C SER A 6 37.05 -23.39 9.96
N PRO A 7 36.86 -22.12 10.38
CA PRO A 7 35.86 -21.20 9.83
C PRO A 7 36.27 -20.49 8.52
N MET A 8 37.45 -20.78 7.95
CA MET A 8 38.02 -19.99 6.83
C MET A 8 37.38 -20.24 5.45
N ILE A 9 36.62 -21.33 5.26
CA ILE A 9 36.08 -21.68 3.92
C ILE A 9 34.81 -20.86 3.59
N ILE A 10 34.12 -20.28 4.57
CA ILE A 10 32.83 -19.60 4.34
C ILE A 10 33.00 -18.18 3.76
N LEU A 11 34.15 -17.52 3.97
CA LEU A 11 34.36 -16.13 3.52
C LEU A 11 34.68 -15.96 2.03
N VAL A 12 35.19 -16.99 1.35
CA VAL A 12 35.57 -16.89 -0.08
C VAL A 12 34.34 -17.02 -0.99
N LEU A 13 33.30 -17.75 -0.56
CA LEU A 13 32.08 -17.96 -1.34
C LEU A 13 31.20 -16.70 -1.43
N SER A 14 31.22 -15.80 -0.44
CA SER A 14 30.40 -14.59 -0.45
C SER A 14 30.92 -13.50 -1.41
N LEU A 15 32.22 -13.44 -1.67
CA LEU A 15 32.82 -12.41 -2.52
C LEU A 15 32.55 -12.64 -4.02
N VAL A 16 32.52 -13.89 -4.47
CA VAL A 16 32.29 -14.22 -5.90
C VAL A 16 30.87 -13.86 -6.33
N SER A 17 29.88 -14.01 -5.43
CA SER A 17 28.49 -13.68 -5.74
C SER A 17 28.22 -12.19 -5.91
N ALA A 18 28.99 -11.33 -5.22
CA ALA A 18 28.81 -9.88 -5.32
C ALA A 18 29.30 -9.34 -6.66
N ALA A 19 30.48 -9.77 -7.12
CA ALA A 19 31.06 -9.31 -8.39
C ALA A 19 30.20 -9.71 -9.60
N ALA A 20 29.64 -10.93 -9.60
CA ALA A 20 28.75 -11.38 -10.68
C ALA A 20 27.42 -10.60 -10.73
N LEU A 21 26.95 -10.10 -9.58
CA LEU A 21 25.75 -9.26 -9.54
C LEU A 21 26.03 -7.86 -10.11
N GLU A 22 27.17 -7.27 -9.74
CA GLU A 22 27.61 -5.96 -10.21
C GLU A 22 27.76 -5.92 -11.74
N GLU A 23 28.44 -6.93 -12.31
CA GLU A 23 28.59 -7.08 -13.76
C GLU A 23 27.23 -7.20 -14.47
N LYS A 24 26.29 -7.96 -13.89
CA LYS A 24 24.93 -8.09 -14.45
C LYS A 24 24.19 -6.75 -14.42
N ILE A 25 24.27 -5.99 -13.33
CA ILE A 25 23.59 -4.69 -13.19
C ILE A 25 24.14 -3.70 -14.22
N GLU A 26 25.46 -3.60 -14.35
CA GLU A 26 26.13 -2.75 -15.35
C GLU A 26 25.72 -3.11 -16.78
N ALA A 27 25.70 -4.41 -17.11
CA ALA A 27 25.30 -4.89 -18.43
C ALA A 27 23.85 -4.52 -18.76
N VAL A 28 22.92 -4.69 -17.80
CA VAL A 28 21.51 -4.32 -17.98
C VAL A 28 21.33 -2.81 -18.10
N ALA A 29 22.00 -2.02 -17.25
CA ALA A 29 21.95 -0.55 -17.33
C ALA A 29 22.48 -0.06 -18.68
N THR A 30 23.58 -0.64 -19.18
CA THR A 30 24.16 -0.31 -20.50
C THR A 30 23.21 -0.64 -21.65
N LYS A 31 22.49 -1.76 -21.55
CA LYS A 31 21.58 -2.24 -22.59
C LYS A 31 20.27 -1.45 -22.63
N CYS A 32 19.67 -1.18 -21.48
CA CYS A 32 18.30 -0.64 -21.40
C CYS A 32 18.25 0.89 -21.26
N CYS A 33 19.31 1.53 -20.76
CA CYS A 33 19.27 2.96 -20.46
C CYS A 33 20.01 3.81 -21.49
N PRO A 34 19.52 5.05 -21.75
CA PRO A 34 20.30 6.03 -22.48
C PRO A 34 21.64 6.28 -21.78
N LYS A 35 22.71 6.50 -22.56
CA LYS A 35 24.05 6.78 -22.01
C LYS A 35 24.05 7.93 -20.98
N ALA A 36 23.25 8.97 -21.22
CA ALA A 36 23.12 10.11 -20.30
C ALA A 36 22.50 9.74 -18.94
N ALA A 37 21.64 8.72 -18.90
CA ALA A 37 20.94 8.26 -17.69
C ALA A 37 21.61 7.05 -17.02
N PHE A 38 22.76 6.59 -17.53
CA PHE A 38 23.39 5.33 -17.12
C PHE A 38 23.57 5.23 -15.60
N GLN A 39 24.21 6.22 -14.98
CA GLN A 39 24.49 6.19 -13.55
C GLN A 39 23.20 6.14 -12.72
N CYS A 40 22.21 6.96 -13.06
CA CYS A 40 20.94 6.95 -12.36
C CYS A 40 20.20 5.61 -12.51
N CYS A 41 20.26 4.98 -13.69
CA CYS A 41 19.70 3.64 -13.88
C CYS A 41 20.42 2.59 -13.05
N TYR A 42 21.75 2.62 -13.08
CA TYR A 42 22.60 1.73 -12.30
C TYR A 42 22.23 1.81 -10.82
N ASP A 43 22.19 3.01 -10.24
CA ASP A 43 21.83 3.24 -8.85
C ASP A 43 20.39 2.77 -8.55
N ALA A 44 19.44 3.06 -9.45
CA ALA A 44 18.06 2.60 -9.27
C ALA A 44 17.94 1.07 -9.25
N ILE A 45 18.76 0.38 -10.06
CA ILE A 45 18.79 -1.09 -10.09
C ILE A 45 19.46 -1.62 -8.82
N ASP A 46 20.66 -1.13 -8.49
CA ASP A 46 21.46 -1.60 -7.36
C ASP A 46 20.74 -1.41 -6.02
N PHE A 47 20.11 -0.25 -5.82
CA PHE A 47 19.37 0.07 -4.60
C PHE A 47 17.89 -0.35 -4.63
N ASN A 48 17.44 -1.09 -5.65
CA ASN A 48 16.04 -1.52 -5.81
C ASN A 48 15.03 -0.36 -5.72
N GLN A 49 15.38 0.80 -6.30
CA GLN A 49 14.56 2.01 -6.25
C GLN A 49 13.69 2.17 -7.51
N ARG A 50 12.74 3.10 -7.43
CA ARG A 50 11.94 3.51 -8.59
C ARG A 50 12.80 4.25 -9.62
N LEU A 51 12.59 3.97 -10.91
CA LEU A 51 13.36 4.65 -11.96
C LEU A 51 12.88 6.09 -12.17
N SER A 52 13.57 7.07 -11.56
CA SER A 52 13.19 8.50 -11.56
C SER A 52 14.23 9.40 -12.26
N CYS A 53 14.98 8.86 -13.21
CA CYS A 53 16.04 9.60 -13.91
C CYS A 53 15.47 10.76 -14.75
N VAL A 54 16.11 11.93 -14.63
CA VAL A 54 15.73 13.17 -15.35
C VAL A 54 16.04 13.05 -16.85
N ASP A 55 17.13 12.39 -17.20
CA ASP A 55 17.57 12.22 -18.60
C ASP A 55 16.76 11.17 -19.37
N ILE A 56 15.78 10.52 -18.73
CA ILE A 56 14.82 9.62 -19.37
C ILE A 56 13.51 10.37 -19.55
N LEU A 57 13.15 10.62 -20.82
CA LEU A 57 11.86 11.21 -21.17
C LEU A 57 10.72 10.36 -20.59
N GLU A 58 9.67 11.01 -20.06
CA GLU A 58 8.57 10.31 -19.40
C GLU A 58 7.92 9.25 -20.30
N ARG A 59 7.73 9.55 -21.59
CA ARG A 59 7.20 8.62 -22.59
C ARG A 59 8.04 7.34 -22.80
N LYS A 60 9.34 7.40 -22.51
CA LYS A 60 10.26 6.25 -22.64
C LYS A 60 10.53 5.55 -21.31
N ARG A 61 10.12 6.16 -20.18
CA ARG A 61 10.39 5.63 -18.85
C ARG A 61 9.79 4.24 -18.66
N GLN A 62 8.56 4.03 -19.15
CA GLN A 62 7.91 2.73 -19.10
C GLN A 62 8.67 1.68 -19.91
N GLU A 63 9.02 1.97 -21.16
CA GLU A 63 9.82 1.08 -22.02
C GLU A 63 11.17 0.72 -21.37
N THR A 64 11.84 1.68 -20.72
CA THR A 64 13.08 1.44 -19.99
C THR A 64 12.85 0.52 -18.78
N ILE A 65 11.79 0.73 -18.01
CA ILE A 65 11.45 -0.14 -16.87
C ILE A 65 11.13 -1.57 -17.35
N GLU A 66 10.36 -1.72 -18.44
CA GLU A 66 10.03 -3.01 -19.04
C GLU A 66 11.29 -3.74 -19.51
N CYS A 67 12.20 -3.05 -20.21
CA CYS A 67 13.49 -3.62 -20.62
C CYS A 67 14.28 -4.14 -19.41
N ILE A 68 14.47 -3.32 -18.37
CA ILE A 68 15.24 -3.72 -17.19
C ILE A 68 14.58 -4.92 -16.48
N GLN A 69 13.25 -4.93 -16.32
CA GLN A 69 12.53 -6.03 -15.70
C GLN A 69 12.73 -7.36 -16.46
N SER A 70 12.58 -7.32 -17.78
CA SER A 70 12.73 -8.51 -18.64
C SER A 70 14.18 -9.01 -18.68
N GLU A 71 15.18 -8.13 -18.67
CA GLU A 71 16.58 -8.55 -18.65
C GLU A 71 17.01 -9.14 -17.28
N LEU A 72 16.47 -8.63 -16.17
CA LEU A 72 16.83 -9.11 -14.84
C LEU A 72 16.11 -10.40 -14.47
N HIS A 73 14.81 -10.50 -14.77
CA HIS A 73 13.92 -11.52 -14.23
C HIS A 73 13.21 -12.38 -15.29
N GLY A 74 13.28 -11.99 -16.57
CA GLY A 74 12.61 -12.67 -17.68
C GLY A 74 11.15 -12.26 -17.87
N GLU A 75 10.62 -12.52 -19.08
CA GLU A 75 9.27 -12.11 -19.48
C GLU A 75 8.17 -12.69 -18.57
N ASN A 76 8.33 -13.93 -18.08
CA ASN A 76 7.35 -14.56 -17.20
C ASN A 76 7.21 -13.83 -15.86
N ASP A 77 8.31 -13.34 -15.28
CA ASP A 77 8.24 -12.51 -14.08
C ASP A 77 7.63 -11.15 -14.43
N THR A 78 8.06 -10.51 -15.52
CA THR A 78 7.49 -9.24 -15.97
C THR A 78 5.98 -9.33 -16.17
N MET A 79 5.44 -10.40 -16.77
CA MET A 79 4.00 -10.63 -16.93
C MET A 79 3.26 -10.88 -15.61
N THR A 80 3.99 -11.22 -14.53
CA THR A 80 3.39 -11.39 -13.21
C THR A 80 3.15 -10.03 -12.56
N ALA A 81 4.16 -9.18 -12.37
CA ALA A 81 3.99 -7.87 -11.75
C ALA A 81 4.97 -6.82 -12.32
N GLY A 82 4.88 -6.62 -13.63
CA GLY A 82 5.60 -5.61 -14.38
C GLY A 82 4.91 -4.25 -14.42
N ILE A 83 5.60 -3.27 -15.00
CA ILE A 83 5.10 -1.90 -15.10
C ILE A 83 3.87 -1.75 -16.00
N GLN A 84 3.62 -2.69 -16.92
CA GLN A 84 2.40 -2.69 -17.72
C GLN A 84 1.11 -2.74 -16.88
N HIS A 85 1.22 -3.25 -15.64
CA HIS A 85 0.10 -3.31 -14.69
C HIS A 85 -0.11 -2.05 -13.86
N ILE A 86 0.60 -0.95 -14.16
CA ILE A 86 0.55 0.29 -13.38
C ILE A 86 -0.87 0.85 -13.25
N GLY A 87 -1.71 0.71 -14.29
CA GLY A 87 -3.10 1.18 -14.23
C GLY A 87 -3.98 0.35 -13.30
N CYS A 88 -3.65 -0.91 -13.03
CA CYS A 88 -4.37 -1.70 -12.02
C CYS A 88 -4.21 -1.14 -10.60
N CYS A 89 -3.24 -0.27 -10.35
CA CYS A 89 -3.13 0.43 -9.07
C CYS A 89 -4.33 1.35 -8.79
N GLU A 90 -5.10 1.78 -9.81
CA GLU A 90 -6.32 2.57 -9.61
C GLU A 90 -7.40 1.81 -8.80
N ALA A 91 -7.27 0.49 -8.66
CA ALA A 91 -8.07 -0.30 -7.72
C ALA A 91 -7.96 0.19 -6.26
N PHE A 92 -6.82 0.79 -5.88
CA PHE A 92 -6.58 1.33 -4.54
C PHE A 92 -6.85 2.83 -4.41
N LYS A 93 -7.21 3.50 -5.50
CA LYS A 93 -7.40 4.95 -5.51
C LYS A 93 -8.75 5.32 -4.89
N ASP A 94 -8.79 6.43 -4.18
CA ASP A 94 -10.00 6.96 -3.51
C ASP A 94 -10.64 5.95 -2.54
N ASP A 95 -9.83 5.05 -1.96
CA ASP A 95 -10.24 4.16 -0.88
C ASP A 95 -10.39 4.95 0.42
N ARG A 96 -11.62 5.09 0.94
CA ARG A 96 -11.89 5.83 2.17
C ARG A 96 -11.19 5.22 3.39
N THR A 97 -10.98 3.90 3.36
CA THR A 97 -10.28 3.16 4.43
C THR A 97 -8.75 3.28 4.36
N ASP A 98 -8.22 3.99 3.35
CA ASP A 98 -6.81 4.36 3.20
C ASP A 98 -6.68 5.87 2.89
N PRO A 99 -6.96 6.75 3.87
CA PRO A 99 -7.02 8.20 3.65
C PRO A 99 -5.68 8.82 3.25
N ARG A 100 -4.57 8.10 3.45
CA ARG A 100 -3.23 8.53 3.02
C ARG A 100 -2.82 7.96 1.67
N SER A 101 -3.70 7.17 1.03
CA SER A 101 -3.44 6.47 -0.23
C SER A 101 -2.13 5.66 -0.19
N LEU A 102 -1.82 5.08 0.97
CA LEU A 102 -0.61 4.32 1.21
C LEU A 102 -0.51 3.12 0.25
N CYS A 103 -1.60 2.41 0.01
CA CYS A 103 -1.67 1.26 -0.87
C CYS A 103 -1.55 1.67 -2.35
N TYR A 104 -2.19 2.77 -2.76
CA TYR A 104 -2.06 3.33 -4.09
C TYR A 104 -0.60 3.71 -4.42
N GLU A 105 0.03 4.47 -3.53
CA GLU A 105 1.42 4.91 -3.69
C GLU A 105 2.41 3.74 -3.59
N THR A 106 2.16 2.77 -2.71
CA THR A 106 2.97 1.55 -2.61
C THR A 106 2.89 0.75 -3.91
N CYS A 107 1.69 0.56 -4.46
CA CYS A 107 1.49 -0.12 -5.75
C CYS A 107 2.30 0.54 -6.86
N LYS A 108 2.16 1.86 -7.05
CA LYS A 108 2.88 2.58 -8.10
C LYS A 108 4.39 2.54 -7.89
N ARG A 109 4.86 2.65 -6.63
CA ARG A 109 6.28 2.58 -6.30
C ARG A 109 6.86 1.21 -6.63
N MET A 110 6.18 0.13 -6.23
CA MET A 110 6.66 -1.24 -6.46
C MET A 110 6.71 -1.59 -7.95
N LEU A 111 5.67 -1.22 -8.71
CA LEU A 111 5.65 -1.50 -10.16
C LEU A 111 6.68 -0.66 -10.94
N LYS A 112 7.04 0.54 -10.44
CA LYS A 112 8.10 1.41 -11.00
C LYS A 112 9.52 1.04 -10.55
N ALA A 113 9.70 0.04 -9.69
CA ALA A 113 11.01 -0.45 -9.26
C ALA A 113 11.41 -1.66 -10.14
N PRO A 114 12.27 -1.47 -11.17
CA PRO A 114 12.52 -2.50 -12.16
C PRO A 114 13.34 -3.69 -11.64
N ALA A 115 14.18 -3.48 -10.62
CA ALA A 115 15.04 -4.52 -10.08
C ALA A 115 14.33 -5.49 -9.12
N LEU A 116 13.13 -5.15 -8.64
CA LEU A 116 12.35 -6.02 -7.78
C LEU A 116 11.65 -7.12 -8.58
N LYS A 117 11.79 -8.37 -8.09
CA LYS A 117 11.01 -9.51 -8.57
C LYS A 117 9.53 -9.34 -8.28
N SER A 118 8.71 -9.95 -9.10
CA SER A 118 7.25 -9.85 -8.97
C SER A 118 6.74 -10.38 -7.64
N SER A 119 7.31 -11.46 -7.09
CA SER A 119 6.94 -11.96 -5.76
C SER A 119 7.13 -10.91 -4.64
N VAL A 120 8.23 -10.14 -4.69
CA VAL A 120 8.51 -9.09 -3.70
C VAL A 120 7.58 -7.91 -3.89
N LYS A 121 7.32 -7.51 -5.13
CA LYS A 121 6.38 -6.42 -5.45
C LYS A 121 4.98 -6.76 -4.94
N LEU A 122 4.46 -7.94 -5.29
CA LEU A 122 3.13 -8.38 -4.88
C LEU A 122 3.00 -8.47 -3.36
N PHE A 123 3.99 -9.04 -2.69
CA PHE A 123 4.02 -9.08 -1.23
C PHE A 123 3.95 -7.68 -0.60
N LYS A 124 4.70 -6.70 -1.12
CA LYS A 124 4.66 -5.31 -0.62
C LYS A 124 3.33 -4.62 -0.90
N ILE A 125 2.69 -4.91 -2.02
CA ILE A 125 1.37 -4.36 -2.38
C ILE A 125 0.28 -4.96 -1.50
N GLU A 126 0.30 -6.28 -1.29
CA GLU A 126 -0.64 -6.98 -0.41
C GLU A 126 -0.54 -6.45 1.03
N GLN A 127 0.70 -6.30 1.53
CA GLN A 127 1.01 -5.89 2.89
C GLN A 127 1.08 -4.37 3.10
N CYS A 128 0.52 -3.56 2.19
CA CYS A 128 0.46 -2.10 2.39
C CYS A 128 -0.39 -1.69 3.60
N ARG A 129 -1.28 -2.59 4.06
CA ARG A 129 -2.15 -2.47 5.24
C ARG A 129 -2.41 -3.85 5.84
N ILE A 130 -2.82 -3.89 7.11
CA ILE A 130 -3.08 -5.15 7.84
C ILE A 130 -4.15 -6.00 7.15
N THR A 131 -5.23 -5.38 6.69
CA THR A 131 -6.31 -6.05 5.97
C THR A 131 -6.55 -5.30 4.68
N ASN A 132 -6.04 -5.79 3.55
CA ASN A 132 -6.19 -5.14 2.24
C ASN A 132 -7.29 -5.83 1.41
N PRO A 133 -8.57 -5.45 1.55
CA PRO A 133 -9.62 -6.08 0.77
C PRO A 133 -9.44 -5.79 -0.72
N LEU A 134 -8.90 -4.65 -1.14
CA LEU A 134 -8.80 -4.27 -2.56
C LEU A 134 -7.72 -5.05 -3.35
N ILE A 135 -6.92 -5.91 -2.69
CA ILE A 135 -5.90 -6.72 -3.39
C ILE A 135 -6.51 -7.61 -4.49
N HIS A 136 -7.68 -8.21 -4.26
CA HIS A 136 -8.33 -9.05 -5.28
C HIS A 136 -8.78 -8.25 -6.52
N CYS A 137 -9.11 -6.96 -6.37
CA CYS A 137 -9.44 -6.07 -7.48
C CYS A 137 -8.21 -5.79 -8.34
N PHE A 138 -7.07 -5.53 -7.70
CA PHE A 138 -5.78 -5.40 -8.37
C PHE A 138 -5.37 -6.69 -9.10
N GLU A 139 -5.52 -7.84 -8.45
CA GLU A 139 -5.20 -9.14 -9.06
C GLU A 139 -6.09 -9.47 -10.26
N SER A 140 -7.40 -9.21 -10.14
CA SER A 140 -8.35 -9.43 -11.24
C SER A 140 -8.00 -8.57 -12.45
N CYS A 141 -7.67 -7.29 -12.23
CA CYS A 141 -7.22 -6.40 -13.30
C CYS A 141 -5.95 -6.91 -13.99
N ARG A 142 -4.95 -7.39 -13.23
CA ARG A 142 -3.71 -7.94 -13.79
C ARG A 142 -3.97 -9.16 -14.66
N VAL A 143 -4.81 -10.08 -14.20
CA VAL A 143 -5.20 -11.27 -14.96
C VAL A 143 -5.90 -10.88 -16.26
N GLU A 144 -6.84 -9.93 -16.20
CA GLU A 144 -7.54 -9.45 -17.38
C GLU A 144 -6.60 -8.75 -18.37
N GLN A 145 -5.69 -7.90 -17.91
CA GLN A 145 -4.68 -7.27 -18.76
C GLN A 145 -3.77 -8.30 -19.42
N ASN A 146 -3.32 -9.33 -18.72
CA ASN A 146 -2.52 -10.41 -19.32
C ASN A 146 -3.30 -11.16 -20.41
N LEU A 147 -4.60 -11.38 -20.21
CA LEU A 147 -5.47 -11.97 -21.23
C LEU A 147 -5.62 -11.06 -22.46
N LYS A 148 -5.66 -9.74 -22.27
CA LYS A 148 -5.73 -8.76 -23.36
C LYS A 148 -4.40 -8.66 -24.12
N ILE A 149 -3.28 -8.60 -23.39
CA ILE A 149 -1.92 -8.60 -23.97
C ILE A 149 -1.69 -9.86 -24.80
N SER A 150 -2.11 -11.03 -24.33
CA SER A 150 -1.97 -12.29 -25.11
C SER A 150 -2.83 -12.32 -26.38
N LYS A 151 -3.82 -11.43 -26.52
CA LYS A 151 -4.61 -11.21 -27.74
C LYS A 151 -4.08 -10.07 -28.61
N GLY A 152 -2.99 -9.40 -28.21
CA GLY A 152 -2.44 -8.24 -28.90
C GLY A 152 -3.16 -6.92 -28.63
N GLU A 153 -4.03 -6.87 -27.62
CA GLU A 153 -4.66 -5.63 -27.17
C GLU A 153 -3.73 -4.90 -26.20
N ASN A 154 -3.48 -3.61 -26.45
CA ASN A 154 -2.71 -2.77 -25.54
C ASN A 154 -3.68 -1.89 -24.74
N THR A 155 -4.08 -2.34 -23.56
CA THR A 155 -4.78 -1.49 -22.60
C THR A 155 -4.14 -1.59 -21.23
N THR A 156 -3.94 -0.44 -20.63
CA THR A 156 -3.48 -0.28 -19.26
C THR A 156 -4.60 0.21 -18.35
N GLU A 157 -5.81 0.42 -18.90
CA GLU A 157 -6.91 1.01 -18.17
C GLU A 157 -7.52 0.03 -17.17
N TYR A 158 -7.76 0.52 -15.95
CA TYR A 158 -8.52 -0.20 -14.93
C TYR A 158 -10.00 0.15 -15.07
N VAL A 159 -10.83 -0.88 -15.20
CA VAL A 159 -12.29 -0.75 -15.18
C VAL A 159 -12.78 -1.14 -13.80
N GLU A 160 -13.29 -0.16 -13.05
CA GLU A 160 -13.83 -0.42 -11.72
C GLU A 160 -15.13 -1.22 -11.82
N THR A 161 -15.22 -2.29 -11.03
CA THR A 161 -16.45 -3.08 -10.89
C THR A 161 -17.26 -2.61 -9.69
N GLU A 162 -18.58 -2.82 -9.71
CA GLU A 162 -19.46 -2.51 -8.57
C GLU A 162 -18.95 -3.14 -7.25
N ARG A 163 -18.46 -4.38 -7.33
CA ARG A 163 -17.87 -5.09 -6.19
C ARG A 163 -16.64 -4.37 -5.64
N CYS A 164 -15.74 -3.90 -6.51
CA CYS A 164 -14.55 -3.16 -6.10
C CYS A 164 -14.89 -1.78 -5.53
N ALA A 165 -15.85 -1.08 -6.14
CA ALA A 165 -16.36 0.18 -5.62
C ALA A 165 -16.99 0.04 -4.23
N ALA A 166 -17.69 -1.07 -3.95
CA ALA A 166 -18.29 -1.34 -2.64
C ALA A 166 -17.24 -1.47 -1.52
N PHE A 167 -16.07 -2.04 -1.80
CA PHE A 167 -14.98 -2.12 -0.81
C PHE A 167 -14.38 -0.78 -0.42
N LYS A 168 -14.47 0.25 -1.29
CA LYS A 168 -13.91 1.59 -1.04
C LYS A 168 -14.78 2.47 -0.13
N LYS A 169 -16.06 2.13 0.05
CA LYS A 169 -17.07 2.98 0.72
C LYS A 169 -17.31 2.66 2.20
N ARG A 170 -16.58 1.72 2.79
CA ARG A 170 -17.03 0.92 3.94
C ARG A 170 -16.93 1.57 5.34
N GLU A 171 -17.01 2.89 5.48
CA GLU A 171 -16.96 3.56 6.80
C GLU A 171 -18.20 4.40 7.16
N ASP A 172 -19.09 4.74 6.22
CA ASP A 172 -20.15 5.73 6.51
C ASP A 172 -21.58 5.16 6.57
N SER A 173 -21.79 3.89 6.21
CA SER A 173 -23.15 3.31 6.21
C SER A 173 -23.65 2.86 7.59
N GLU A 174 -22.86 3.03 8.65
CA GLU A 174 -23.28 2.75 10.03
C GLU A 174 -23.49 4.04 10.86
N GLU A 175 -22.93 5.19 10.44
CA GLU A 175 -23.09 6.46 11.18
C GLU A 175 -24.25 7.34 10.64
N GLU A 176 -24.65 7.21 9.36
CA GLU A 176 -25.76 8.00 8.81
C GLU A 176 -27.17 7.47 9.19
N GLU A 177 -27.30 6.23 9.68
CA GLU A 177 -28.59 5.73 10.20
C GLU A 177 -28.87 6.17 11.65
N GLU A 178 -27.88 6.65 12.41
CA GLU A 178 -28.10 7.17 13.77
C GLU A 178 -28.53 8.65 13.78
N GLU A 179 -28.17 9.46 12.76
CA GLU A 179 -28.60 10.86 12.69
C GLU A 179 -30.06 11.04 12.22
N GLU A 180 -30.62 10.11 11.43
CA GLU A 180 -32.06 10.17 11.08
C GLU A 180 -33.00 9.66 12.19
N GLU A 181 -32.52 8.86 13.15
CA GLU A 181 -33.33 8.48 14.33
C GLU A 181 -33.30 9.54 15.45
N GLU A 182 -32.28 10.40 15.53
CA GLU A 182 -32.24 11.45 16.58
C GLU A 182 -33.18 12.64 16.27
N GLU A 183 -33.43 12.96 14.99
CA GLU A 183 -34.42 14.00 14.61
C GLU A 183 -35.89 13.54 14.75
N ALA A 184 -36.15 12.24 14.94
CA ALA A 184 -37.50 11.72 15.19
C ALA A 184 -37.92 11.73 16.68
N SER A 185 -37.02 12.09 17.61
CA SER A 185 -37.26 12.01 19.05
C SER A 185 -37.49 13.35 19.78
N THR A 186 -37.49 14.48 19.08
CA THR A 186 -37.76 15.80 19.71
C THR A 186 -39.13 16.38 19.39
N PRO A 187 -40.19 15.90 20.07
CA PRO A 187 -41.22 16.78 20.61
C PRO A 187 -41.20 16.86 22.15
N PHE A 188 -40.29 16.16 22.84
CA PHE A 188 -40.33 16.05 24.30
C PHE A 188 -39.63 17.20 25.07
N LEU A 189 -38.73 17.95 24.43
CA LEU A 189 -38.00 19.04 25.10
C LEU A 189 -38.71 20.40 25.09
N ASP A 190 -39.84 20.54 24.41
CA ASP A 190 -40.69 21.73 24.56
C ASP A 190 -41.62 21.67 25.79
N HIS A 191 -41.66 20.54 26.53
CA HIS A 191 -42.45 20.43 27.75
C HIS A 191 -41.73 20.88 29.03
N PHE A 192 -40.41 21.14 28.98
CA PHE A 192 -39.64 21.57 30.17
C PHE A 192 -39.46 23.09 30.30
N LYS A 193 -39.96 23.89 29.35
CA LYS A 193 -39.93 25.37 29.44
C LYS A 193 -40.82 25.98 30.54
N SER A 194 -41.57 25.19 31.31
CA SER A 194 -42.39 25.68 32.42
C SER A 194 -41.85 25.39 33.82
N PHE A 195 -40.65 24.82 33.97
CA PHE A 195 -40.05 24.66 35.30
C PHE A 195 -39.27 25.90 35.71
N ASN A 196 -39.85 26.67 36.63
CA ASN A 196 -39.24 27.81 37.31
C ASN A 196 -37.96 27.36 38.05
N LEU A 197 -36.81 27.72 37.50
CA LEU A 197 -35.48 27.54 38.08
C LEU A 197 -35.20 28.64 39.13
N THR A 198 -35.99 28.67 40.21
CA THR A 198 -35.74 29.56 41.36
C THR A 198 -35.56 28.84 42.69
N GLU A 199 -35.72 27.53 42.76
CA GLU A 199 -35.45 26.74 43.98
C GLU A 199 -34.72 25.43 43.65
N ALA A 200 -33.45 25.51 43.27
CA ALA A 200 -32.56 24.36 43.28
C ALA A 200 -31.10 24.79 43.48
N LEU A 201 -30.84 25.57 44.53
CA LEU A 201 -29.52 25.63 45.14
C LEU A 201 -29.36 24.39 46.03
N VAL A 202 -29.14 23.23 45.41
CA VAL A 202 -28.54 22.09 46.10
C VAL A 202 -27.04 22.22 45.90
N THR A 203 -26.37 22.34 47.04
CA THR A 203 -24.94 22.58 47.19
C THR A 203 -24.11 21.50 46.51
N PHE A 204 -23.12 21.93 45.72
CA PHE A 204 -22.09 21.10 45.08
C PHE A 204 -21.32 20.17 46.05
N SER A 205 -21.52 20.33 47.36
CA SER A 205 -20.91 19.50 48.41
C SER A 205 -21.49 18.08 48.48
N ASP A 206 -22.77 17.87 48.14
CA ASP A 206 -23.42 16.56 48.30
C ASP A 206 -23.11 15.59 47.14
N LEU A 207 -22.68 16.12 46.00
CA LEU A 207 -22.33 15.32 44.82
C LEU A 207 -20.92 14.70 44.92
N VAL A 208 -20.04 15.29 45.74
CA VAL A 208 -18.69 14.78 46.00
C VAL A 208 -18.74 13.56 46.94
N ASP A 209 -19.65 13.54 47.93
CA ASP A 209 -19.81 12.41 48.83
C ASP A 209 -20.44 11.18 48.15
N LEU A 210 -21.30 11.38 47.14
CA LEU A 210 -21.85 10.26 46.37
C LEU A 210 -20.78 9.58 45.49
N MET A 211 -19.84 10.34 44.92
CA MET A 211 -18.74 9.78 44.11
C MET A 211 -17.69 9.03 44.95
N LEU A 212 -17.51 9.40 46.23
CA LEU A 212 -16.61 8.68 47.13
C LEU A 212 -17.21 7.37 47.67
N THR A 213 -18.53 7.24 47.67
CA THR A 213 -19.22 6.04 48.17
C THR A 213 -19.31 4.93 47.12
N PHE A 214 -19.35 5.29 45.83
CA PHE A 214 -19.26 4.35 44.71
C PHE A 214 -17.81 4.20 44.24
N GLY A 215 -17.06 3.37 44.97
CA GLY A 215 -15.66 3.09 44.71
C GLY A 215 -15.36 2.72 43.26
N ILE A 216 -14.77 3.65 42.51
CA ILE A 216 -13.99 3.36 41.31
C ILE A 216 -12.65 2.80 41.78
N ARG A 217 -12.66 1.50 42.05
CA ARG A 217 -11.47 0.69 42.29
C ARG A 217 -11.16 -0.03 40.99
N GLU A 218 -9.94 0.21 40.50
CA GLU A 218 -9.23 -0.55 39.45
C GLU A 218 -9.70 -0.35 38.00
N VAL A 219 -8.95 0.41 37.20
CA VAL A 219 -8.37 -0.04 35.91
C VAL A 219 -7.16 0.85 35.57
N PHE A 220 -6.03 0.63 36.25
CA PHE A 220 -4.69 0.91 35.70
C PHE A 220 -3.76 -0.13 36.31
N ARG A 221 -3.58 -1.24 35.60
CA ARG A 221 -2.53 -2.21 35.85
C ARG A 221 -2.09 -2.81 34.51
N ASP A 222 -0.84 -2.48 34.19
CA ASP A 222 0.08 -3.00 33.17
C ASP A 222 -0.22 -2.69 31.68
#